data_AF-A0A1S3IYF0-F1
#
_entry.id   AF-A0A1S3IYF0-F1
#
_cell.length_a   1.000
_cell.length_b   1.000
_cell.length_c   1.000
_cell.angle_alpha   90.00
_cell.angle_beta   90.00
_cell.angle_gamma   90.00
#
_symmetry.space_group_name_H-M   'P 1'
#
loop_
_entity.id
_entity.type
_entity.pdbx_description
1 polymer ?
#
loop_
_entity_poly.entity_id
_entity_poly.type
_entity_poly.pdbx_seq_one_letter_code
_entity_poly.pdbx_strand_id
1 'polypeptide(L)'
;MKVRSHVLQHLHLDKSYSLLTGRNVKIILEIFKLLDIHGKMCLNDIQFYHYMRQVTDLDKKKIYKVFDMLDVDGSGEIDFDEFYLLSCILIAIKEKQEKQFIFRHSRTVFELLDEDGSGTISAEELGTLGFLFNFRSDAVKGIFEEFDVTGDQ
;
A
#
# COMPACT_ATOMS: atom_id res chain seq x y z
N MET A 1 -9.80 0.49 -5.78
CA MET A 1 -9.43 -0.95 -5.81
C MET A 1 -10.39 -1.76 -4.94
N LYS A 2 -10.66 -3.03 -5.24
CA LYS A 2 -11.38 -3.96 -4.37
C LYS A 2 -10.47 -5.08 -3.86
N VAL A 3 -10.47 -5.29 -2.55
CA VAL A 3 -9.76 -6.40 -1.91
C VAL A 3 -10.66 -7.64 -1.91
N ARG A 4 -10.13 -8.77 -2.40
CA ARG A 4 -10.85 -10.05 -2.62
C ARG A 4 -10.44 -11.17 -1.65
N SER A 5 -9.46 -10.92 -0.78
CA SER A 5 -8.91 -11.97 0.08
C SER A 5 -9.86 -12.39 1.21
N HIS A 6 -10.12 -13.69 1.31
CA HIS A 6 -10.87 -14.26 2.44
C HIS A 6 -10.09 -14.19 3.76
N VAL A 7 -8.75 -14.22 3.70
CA VAL A 7 -7.92 -14.13 4.90
C VAL A 7 -7.91 -12.70 5.45
N LEU A 8 -7.75 -11.70 4.58
CA LEU A 8 -7.79 -10.29 4.99
C LEU A 8 -9.20 -9.86 5.47
N GLN A 9 -10.26 -10.62 5.15
CA GLN A 9 -11.61 -10.34 5.64
C GLN A 9 -11.71 -10.42 7.17
N HIS A 10 -10.90 -11.25 7.81
CA HIS A 10 -10.93 -11.46 9.25
C HIS A 10 -9.89 -10.65 10.03
N LEU A 11 -9.01 -9.94 9.32
CA LEU A 11 -8.07 -8.99 9.91
C LEU A 11 -8.67 -7.59 9.92
N HIS A 12 -8.33 -6.84 10.97
CA HIS A 12 -8.74 -5.45 11.18
C HIS A 12 -7.57 -4.66 11.79
N LEU A 13 -7.56 -3.36 11.50
CA LEU A 13 -6.62 -2.44 12.11
C LEU A 13 -7.14 -1.99 13.48
N ASP A 14 -6.22 -1.75 14.41
CA ASP A 14 -6.53 -1.10 15.66
C ASP A 14 -6.99 0.35 15.41
N LYS A 15 -8.05 0.78 16.11
CA LYS A 15 -8.63 2.12 15.91
C LYS A 15 -7.79 3.25 16.49
N SER A 16 -6.83 2.98 17.37
CA SER A 16 -5.99 4.01 18.01
C SER A 16 -4.73 4.30 17.18
N TYR A 17 -4.17 3.29 16.52
CA TYR A 17 -2.93 3.43 15.75
C TYR A 17 -3.07 3.14 14.25
N SER A 18 -4.20 2.59 13.80
CA SER A 18 -4.38 2.14 12.41
C SER A 18 -3.30 1.13 12.00
N LEU A 19 -2.92 0.24 12.92
CA LEU A 19 -1.91 -0.81 12.75
C LEU A 19 -2.50 -2.16 13.19
N LEU A 20 -1.85 -3.26 12.79
CA LEU A 20 -2.27 -4.59 13.24
C LEU A 20 -1.85 -4.85 14.69
N THR A 21 -2.70 -5.58 15.42
CA THR A 21 -2.30 -6.13 16.72
C THR A 21 -1.17 -7.14 16.53
N GLY A 22 -0.33 -7.36 17.54
CA GLY A 22 0.77 -8.33 17.45
C GLY A 22 0.32 -9.76 17.08
N ARG A 23 -0.91 -10.16 17.43
CA ARG A 23 -1.49 -11.43 16.98
C ARG A 23 -1.76 -11.45 15.48
N ASN A 24 -2.32 -10.36 14.94
CA ASN A 24 -2.59 -10.24 13.51
C ASN A 24 -1.29 -10.09 12.70
N VAL A 25 -0.28 -9.40 13.24
CA VAL A 25 1.08 -9.34 12.65
C VAL A 25 1.64 -10.75 12.49
N LYS A 26 1.50 -11.60 13.51
CA LYS A 26 1.95 -13.00 13.42
C LYS A 26 1.23 -13.78 12.32
N ILE A 27 -0.07 -13.55 12.12
CA ILE A 27 -0.81 -14.18 11.01
C ILE A 27 -0.27 -13.71 9.66
N ILE A 28 -0.04 -12.41 9.49
CA ILE A 28 0.56 -11.85 8.26
C ILE A 28 1.97 -12.41 8.02
N LEU A 29 2.79 -12.57 9.06
CA LEU A 29 4.11 -13.18 8.98
C LEU A 29 4.05 -14.64 8.50
N GLU A 30 3.10 -15.43 8.99
CA GLU A 30 2.95 -16.81 8.52
C GLU A 30 2.46 -16.87 7.07
N ILE A 31 1.60 -15.93 6.63
CA ILE A 31 1.22 -15.80 5.21
C ILE A 31 2.45 -15.46 4.36
N PHE A 32 3.24 -14.49 4.80
CA PHE A 32 4.46 -14.07 4.11
C PHE A 32 5.44 -15.25 3.94
N LYS A 33 5.70 -16.01 4.99
CA LYS A 33 6.55 -17.21 4.93
C LYS A 33 6.01 -18.30 4.00
N LEU A 34 4.69 -18.42 3.85
CA LEU A 34 4.09 -19.36 2.89
C LEU A 34 4.27 -18.91 1.44
N LEU A 35 4.32 -17.59 1.20
CA LEU A 35 4.60 -17.01 -0.11
C LEU A 35 6.09 -17.06 -0.45
N ASP A 36 6.96 -16.92 0.56
CA ASP A 36 8.41 -17.00 0.43
C ASP A 36 8.89 -18.45 0.28
N ILE A 37 8.75 -18.99 -0.93
CA ILE A 37 9.19 -20.34 -1.28
C ILE A 37 10.71 -20.53 -1.20
N HIS A 38 11.48 -19.44 -1.18
CA HIS A 38 12.94 -19.47 -1.15
C HIS A 38 13.50 -19.37 0.28
N GLY A 39 12.69 -18.94 1.25
CA GLY A 39 13.09 -18.79 2.64
C GLY A 39 14.10 -17.68 2.87
N LYS A 40 14.07 -16.65 2.02
CA LYS A 40 14.99 -15.50 2.09
C LYS A 40 14.48 -14.35 2.97
N MET A 41 13.25 -14.45 3.46
CA MET A 41 12.51 -13.36 4.11
C MET A 41 12.22 -12.17 3.18
N CYS A 42 12.05 -12.44 1.89
CA CYS A 42 11.67 -11.46 0.87
C CYS A 42 10.86 -12.15 -0.25
N LEU A 43 10.08 -11.36 -1.00
CA LEU A 43 9.27 -11.83 -2.11
C LEU A 43 9.74 -11.19 -3.41
N ASN A 44 10.12 -12.00 -4.40
CA ASN A 44 10.37 -11.45 -5.73
C ASN A 44 9.08 -11.00 -6.41
N ASP A 45 9.25 -10.32 -7.54
CA ASP A 45 8.17 -9.78 -8.37
C ASP A 45 7.11 -10.83 -8.76
N ILE A 46 7.52 -12.07 -9.05
CA ILE A 46 6.61 -13.17 -9.42
C ILE A 46 5.77 -13.59 -8.22
N GLN A 47 6.39 -13.82 -7.06
CA GLN A 47 5.69 -14.19 -5.82
C GLN A 47 4.69 -13.10 -5.41
N PHE A 48 5.14 -11.85 -5.44
CA PHE A 48 4.30 -10.68 -5.17
C PHE A 48 3.14 -10.56 -6.17
N TYR A 49 3.41 -10.71 -7.47
CA TYR A 49 2.40 -10.64 -8.51
C TYR A 49 1.28 -11.67 -8.31
N HIS A 50 1.65 -12.92 -8.02
CA HIS A 50 0.68 -13.98 -7.80
C HIS A 50 -0.16 -13.74 -6.54
N TYR A 51 0.45 -13.24 -5.46
CA TYR A 51 -0.28 -12.83 -4.28
C TYR A 51 -1.28 -11.71 -4.59
N MET A 52 -0.82 -10.61 -5.19
CA MET A 52 -1.66 -9.45 -5.50
C MET A 52 -2.82 -9.76 -6.44
N ARG A 53 -2.60 -10.65 -7.41
CA ARG A 53 -3.65 -11.12 -8.32
C ARG A 53 -4.76 -11.91 -7.60
N GLN A 54 -4.43 -12.58 -6.49
CA GLN A 54 -5.43 -13.29 -5.67
C GLN A 54 -6.15 -12.36 -4.69
N VAL A 55 -5.44 -11.40 -4.10
CA VAL A 55 -6.00 -10.56 -3.03
C VAL A 55 -6.64 -9.27 -3.52
N THR A 56 -6.42 -8.84 -4.77
CA THR A 56 -6.97 -7.61 -5.34
C THR A 56 -7.67 -7.84 -6.68
N ASP A 57 -8.31 -6.80 -7.22
CA ASP A 57 -8.83 -6.73 -8.59
C ASP A 57 -7.95 -5.94 -9.56
N LEU A 58 -6.68 -5.69 -9.20
CA LEU A 58 -5.75 -4.92 -10.03
C LEU A 58 -5.32 -5.68 -11.29
N ASP A 59 -5.06 -4.93 -12.35
CA ASP A 59 -4.43 -5.46 -13.56
C ASP A 59 -2.92 -5.63 -13.37
N LYS A 60 -2.27 -6.34 -14.30
CA LYS A 60 -0.82 -6.60 -14.22
C LYS A 60 -0.01 -5.32 -14.09
N LYS A 61 -0.29 -4.28 -14.89
CA LYS A 61 0.50 -3.05 -14.88
C LYS A 61 0.43 -2.36 -13.52
N LYS A 62 -0.77 -2.29 -12.93
CA LYS A 62 -0.99 -1.71 -11.60
C LYS A 62 -0.31 -2.52 -10.50
N ILE A 63 -0.31 -3.85 -10.60
CA ILE A 63 0.38 -4.68 -9.60
C ILE A 63 1.88 -4.40 -9.60
N TYR A 64 2.52 -4.32 -10.76
CA TYR A 64 3.95 -3.98 -10.83
C TYR A 64 4.22 -2.54 -10.34
N LYS A 65 3.35 -1.57 -10.63
CA LYS A 65 3.47 -0.23 -10.03
C LYS A 65 3.41 -0.26 -8.49
N VAL A 66 2.59 -1.12 -7.89
CA VAL A 66 2.56 -1.28 -6.43
C VAL A 66 3.82 -1.98 -5.91
N PHE A 67 4.39 -2.90 -6.69
CA PHE A 67 5.68 -3.50 -6.37
C PHE A 67 6.78 -2.44 -6.34
N ASP A 68 6.92 -1.68 -7.44
CA ASP A 68 7.94 -0.65 -7.58
C ASP A 68 7.81 0.44 -6.50
N MET A 69 6.58 0.79 -6.11
CA MET A 69 6.32 1.73 -5.01
C MET A 69 6.80 1.20 -3.64
N LEU A 70 6.60 -0.08 -3.38
CA LEU A 70 6.87 -0.67 -2.06
C LEU A 70 8.33 -1.05 -1.87
N ASP A 71 9.05 -1.34 -2.96
CA ASP A 71 10.49 -1.63 -3.00
C ASP A 71 11.30 -0.33 -2.77
N VAL A 72 11.16 0.25 -1.58
CA VAL A 72 11.70 1.58 -1.24
C VAL A 72 13.23 1.54 -1.21
N ASP A 73 13.81 0.40 -0.87
CA ASP A 73 15.27 0.22 -0.84
C ASP A 73 15.87 -0.16 -2.20
N GLY A 74 15.03 -0.41 -3.22
CA GLY A 74 15.44 -0.77 -4.57
C GLY A 74 16.16 -2.11 -4.65
N SER A 75 15.86 -3.02 -3.72
CA SER A 75 16.45 -4.37 -3.68
C SER A 75 15.94 -5.27 -4.82
N GLY A 76 14.80 -4.93 -5.42
CA GLY A 76 14.10 -5.77 -6.39
C GLY A 76 13.37 -6.95 -5.76
N GLU A 77 13.22 -6.95 -4.43
CA GLU A 77 12.46 -7.93 -3.65
C GLU A 77 11.65 -7.17 -2.59
N ILE A 78 10.48 -7.68 -2.20
CA ILE A 78 9.64 -7.08 -1.14
C ILE A 78 9.93 -7.77 0.18
N ASP A 79 10.48 -7.03 1.14
CA ASP A 79 10.76 -7.54 2.47
C ASP A 79 9.48 -7.66 3.35
N PHE A 80 9.63 -8.11 4.59
CA PHE A 80 8.48 -8.27 5.47
C PHE A 80 7.86 -6.94 5.91
N ASP A 81 8.66 -5.89 6.11
CA ASP A 81 8.19 -4.60 6.59
C ASP A 81 7.39 -3.88 5.47
N GLU A 82 7.85 -3.97 4.24
CA GLU A 82 7.16 -3.50 3.03
C GLU A 82 5.86 -4.30 2.79
N PHE A 83 5.91 -5.63 2.91
CA PHE A 83 4.72 -6.48 2.82
C PHE A 83 3.70 -6.20 3.94
N TYR A 84 4.18 -5.88 5.14
CA TYR A 84 3.35 -5.50 6.27
C TYR A 84 2.64 -4.17 6.03
N LEU A 85 3.35 -3.18 5.48
CA LEU A 85 2.78 -1.89 5.10
C LEU A 85 1.67 -2.08 4.05
N LEU A 86 1.94 -2.84 3.00
CA LEU A 86 0.93 -3.23 2.00
C LEU A 86 -0.29 -3.88 2.66
N SER A 87 -0.07 -4.83 3.56
CA SER A 87 -1.15 -5.52 4.27
C SER A 87 -2.02 -4.54 5.05
N CYS A 88 -1.42 -3.54 5.71
CA CYS A 88 -2.16 -2.49 6.41
C CYS A 88 -2.98 -1.63 5.44
N ILE A 89 -2.40 -1.22 4.31
CA ILE A 89 -3.09 -0.45 3.27
C ILE A 89 -4.30 -1.22 2.73
N LEU A 90 -4.13 -2.49 2.38
CA LEU A 90 -5.22 -3.34 1.87
C LEU A 90 -6.35 -3.48 2.89
N ILE A 91 -6.02 -3.69 4.17
CA ILE A 91 -7.03 -3.81 5.23
C ILE A 91 -7.74 -2.48 5.45
N ALA A 92 -7.02 -1.35 5.47
CA ALA A 92 -7.61 -0.02 5.61
C ALA A 92 -8.64 0.26 4.51
N ILE A 93 -8.31 -0.03 3.25
CA ILE A 93 -9.20 0.16 2.10
C ILE A 93 -10.42 -0.75 2.20
N LYS A 94 -10.22 -2.02 2.59
CA LYS A 94 -11.31 -2.98 2.80
C LYS A 94 -12.29 -2.50 3.88
N GLU A 95 -11.79 -1.88 4.94
CA GLU A 95 -12.61 -1.36 6.05
C GLU A 95 -13.13 0.08 5.84
N LYS A 96 -12.86 0.67 4.67
CA LYS A 96 -13.17 2.07 4.35
C LYS A 96 -12.54 3.07 5.34
N GLN A 97 -11.35 2.73 5.84
CA GLN A 97 -10.55 3.51 6.78
C GLN A 97 -9.29 4.08 6.11
N GLU A 98 -9.19 4.06 4.77
CA GLU A 98 -8.03 4.55 4.03
C GLU A 98 -7.67 5.99 4.42
N LYS A 99 -8.66 6.88 4.58
CA LYS A 99 -8.43 8.27 5.00
C LYS A 99 -7.80 8.36 6.39
N GLN A 100 -8.28 7.57 7.35
CA GLN A 100 -7.74 7.57 8.70
C GLN A 100 -6.33 6.98 8.74
N PHE A 101 -6.09 5.93 7.95
CA PHE A 101 -4.77 5.34 7.79
C PHE A 101 -3.78 6.36 7.22
N ILE A 102 -4.14 7.04 6.12
CA ILE A 102 -3.33 8.09 5.49
C ILE A 102 -3.07 9.23 6.48
N PHE A 103 -4.08 9.70 7.21
CA PHE A 103 -3.89 10.78 8.17
C PHE A 103 -2.87 10.42 9.26
N ARG A 104 -2.89 9.17 9.76
CA ARG A 104 -1.98 8.73 10.82
C ARG A 104 -0.58 8.40 10.35
N HIS A 105 -0.49 7.83 9.15
CA HIS A 105 0.76 7.38 8.55
C HIS A 105 1.12 8.27 7.36
N SER A 106 0.81 9.57 7.48
CA SER A 106 0.90 10.53 6.37
C SER A 106 2.31 10.61 5.82
N ARG A 107 3.31 10.62 6.71
CA ARG A 107 4.72 10.59 6.32
C ARG A 107 5.08 9.36 5.49
N THR A 108 4.72 8.17 5.96
CA THR A 108 5.00 6.92 5.26
C THR A 108 4.26 6.85 3.92
N VAL A 109 2.99 7.28 3.89
CA VAL A 109 2.22 7.34 2.64
C VAL A 109 2.80 8.38 1.68
N PHE A 110 3.31 9.50 2.21
CA PHE A 110 3.97 10.53 1.41
C PHE A 110 5.26 9.99 0.79
N GLU A 111 6.12 9.37 1.58
CA GLU A 111 7.37 8.75 1.12
C GLU A 111 7.12 7.64 0.09
N LEU A 112 5.97 6.95 0.14
CA LEU A 112 5.57 5.99 -0.91
C LEU A 112 5.04 6.66 -2.18
N LEU A 113 4.50 7.88 -2.10
CA LEU A 113 3.93 8.58 -3.25
C LEU A 113 4.96 9.45 -3.98
N ASP A 114 5.93 10.00 -3.25
CA ASP A 114 7.05 10.82 -3.74
C ASP A 114 8.12 9.90 -4.34
N GLU A 115 7.90 9.46 -5.57
CA GLU A 115 8.74 8.48 -6.28
C GLU A 115 10.10 9.07 -6.64
N ASP A 116 10.14 10.38 -6.93
CA ASP A 116 11.38 11.09 -7.28
C ASP A 116 12.14 11.67 -6.07
N GLY A 117 11.55 11.61 -4.87
CA GLY A 117 12.14 12.12 -3.65
C GLY A 117 12.27 13.64 -3.62
N SER A 118 11.45 14.35 -4.41
CA SER A 118 11.43 15.81 -4.48
C SER A 118 11.00 16.47 -3.16
N GLY A 119 10.35 15.71 -2.27
CA GLY A 119 9.70 16.25 -1.08
C GLY A 119 8.35 16.90 -1.38
N THR A 120 7.81 16.67 -2.59
CA THR A 120 6.47 17.09 -3.04
C THR A 120 5.79 15.93 -3.75
N ILE A 121 4.45 15.91 -3.82
CA ILE A 121 3.73 14.91 -4.62
C ILE A 121 3.16 15.64 -5.84
N SER A 122 3.68 15.33 -7.01
CA SER A 122 3.20 15.86 -8.29
C SER A 122 1.84 15.26 -8.69
N ALA A 123 1.13 15.92 -9.60
CA ALA A 123 -0.11 15.39 -10.15
C ALA A 123 0.08 14.04 -10.87
N GLU A 124 1.26 13.80 -11.45
CA GLU A 124 1.60 12.55 -12.10
C GLU A 124 1.78 11.42 -11.08
N GLU A 125 2.51 11.67 -9.98
CA GLU A 125 2.69 10.71 -8.89
C GLU A 125 1.37 10.37 -8.21
N LEU A 126 0.56 11.38 -7.90
CA LEU A 126 -0.75 11.15 -7.29
C LEU A 126 -1.70 10.41 -8.25
N GLY A 127 -1.63 10.69 -9.55
CA GLY A 127 -2.41 9.97 -10.56
C GLY A 127 -1.94 8.53 -10.78
N THR A 128 -0.63 8.31 -10.73
CA THR A 128 0.03 7.02 -10.96
C THR A 128 -0.22 6.07 -9.81
N LEU A 129 -0.21 6.56 -8.58
CA LEU A 129 -0.22 5.73 -7.37
C LEU A 129 -1.47 5.91 -6.50
N GLY A 130 -2.22 7.00 -6.70
CA GLY A 130 -3.42 7.30 -5.93
C GLY A 130 -4.55 6.27 -6.09
N PHE A 131 -4.51 5.43 -7.14
CA PHE A 131 -5.45 4.33 -7.27
C PHE A 131 -5.36 3.31 -6.13
N LEU A 132 -4.17 3.15 -5.53
CA LEU A 132 -3.93 2.25 -4.40
C LEU A 132 -4.78 2.71 -3.22
N PHE A 133 -4.72 3.98 -2.88
CA PHE A 133 -5.47 4.63 -1.80
C PHE A 133 -6.91 5.00 -2.16
N ASN A 134 -7.40 4.53 -3.32
CA ASN A 134 -8.75 4.83 -3.81
C ASN A 134 -9.01 6.34 -3.98
N PHE A 135 -7.97 7.14 -4.23
CA PHE A 135 -8.12 8.51 -4.69
C PHE A 135 -8.75 8.46 -6.08
N ARG A 136 -10.03 8.82 -6.16
CA ARG A 136 -10.72 8.91 -7.45
C ARG A 136 -10.18 10.14 -8.18
N SER A 137 -10.04 10.07 -9.50
CA SER A 137 -9.49 11.16 -10.33
C SER A 137 -10.25 12.50 -10.18
N ASP A 138 -11.54 12.47 -9.84
CA ASP A 138 -12.35 13.64 -9.50
C ASP A 138 -12.05 14.19 -8.09
N ALA A 139 -11.69 13.32 -7.15
CA ALA A 139 -11.28 13.67 -5.79
C ALA A 139 -9.81 14.09 -5.68
N VAL A 140 -8.93 13.62 -6.57
CA VAL A 140 -7.49 13.99 -6.64
C VAL A 140 -7.35 15.50 -6.73
N LYS A 141 -8.13 16.16 -7.59
CA LYS A 141 -8.11 17.61 -7.73
C LYS A 141 -8.57 18.33 -6.45
N GLY A 142 -9.61 17.81 -5.78
CA GLY A 142 -10.08 18.35 -4.51
C GLY A 142 -9.10 18.12 -3.36
N ILE A 143 -8.38 17.00 -3.35
CA ILE A 143 -7.30 16.74 -2.38
C ILE A 143 -6.15 17.70 -2.63
N PHE A 144 -5.73 17.90 -3.89
CA PHE A 144 -4.73 18.93 -4.19
C PHE A 144 -5.20 20.31 -3.74
N GLU A 145 -6.41 20.74 -4.09
CA GLU A 145 -6.94 22.04 -3.66
C GLU A 145 -7.08 22.19 -2.13
N GLU A 146 -7.28 21.09 -1.39
CA GLU A 146 -7.41 21.11 0.09
C GLU A 146 -6.05 21.08 0.81
N PHE A 147 -5.04 20.42 0.23
CA PHE A 147 -3.73 20.21 0.86
C PHE A 147 -2.61 21.07 0.27
N ASP A 148 -2.80 21.64 -0.93
CA ASP A 148 -1.88 22.59 -1.57
C ASP A 148 -2.06 23.99 -0.94
N VAL A 149 -1.31 24.22 0.14
CA VAL A 149 -1.27 25.51 0.84
C VAL A 149 -0.34 26.50 0.11
N THR A 150 0.58 26.00 -0.71
CA THR A 150 1.67 26.74 -1.35
C THR A 150 1.31 27.26 -2.74
N GLY A 151 0.35 26.65 -3.42
CA GLY A 151 -0.12 27.01 -4.75
C GLY A 151 0.82 26.59 -5.88
N ASP A 152 1.77 25.69 -5.60
CA ASP A 152 2.66 25.08 -6.58
C ASP A 152 2.03 23.78 -7.10
N GLN A 153 1.81 23.75 -8.42
CA GLN A 153 1.20 22.62 -9.12
C GLN A 153 2.22 21.59 -9.59
#